data_AF-A0A7J3WFW3-F1
#
_entry.id   AF-A0A7J3WFW3-F1
#
_cell.length_a   1.000
_cell.length_b   1.000
_cell.length_c   1.000
_cell.angle_alpha   90.00
_cell.angle_beta   90.00
_cell.angle_gamma   90.00
#
_symmetry.space_group_name_H-M   'P 1'
#
loop_
_entity.id
_entity.type
_entity.pdbx_description
1 polymer ?
#
loop_
_entity_poly.entity_id
_entity_poly.type
_entity_poly.pdbx_seq_one_letter_code
_entity_poly.pdbx_strand_id
1 'polypeptide(L)'
;MKEYLSHYTEPSTKLDVVSFKSGPHHLEYYSYDALVVPHILREVKSAEKAGYDACIIGCFYDPGLREAREISNLVVTAPLESSTSLALSLGDKFSIIVGRKKWIPLMMSRVREYGLESRLTSFKDIELGVHDLHRDESETEKRLLRAVEESIREGAEVVILGCTVFFGFYRDVQERYRIPVIDPIIASLKHAEQYVRVKELCGWTHSRIYSYEPPPASELERWKLSDLL
;
A
#
# COMPACT_ATOMS: atom_id res chain seq x y z
N MET A 1 3.79 -9.09 11.04
CA MET A 1 2.96 -8.85 9.84
C MET A 1 2.12 -10.05 9.43
N LYS A 2 2.70 -11.22 9.06
CA LYS A 2 1.91 -12.41 8.64
C LYS A 2 0.86 -12.83 9.69
N GLU A 3 1.28 -12.99 10.94
CA GLU A 3 0.39 -13.30 12.05
C GLU A 3 -0.71 -12.24 12.20
N TYR A 4 -0.35 -10.96 12.25
CA TYR A 4 -1.30 -9.84 12.31
C TYR A 4 -2.36 -9.88 11.20
N LEU A 5 -1.95 -10.07 9.95
CA LEU A 5 -2.86 -10.11 8.80
C LEU A 5 -3.72 -11.38 8.74
N SER A 6 -3.27 -12.50 9.31
CA SER A 6 -4.05 -13.75 9.34
C SER A 6 -5.38 -13.63 10.10
N HIS A 7 -5.52 -12.64 10.99
CA HIS A 7 -6.78 -12.31 11.64
C HIS A 7 -7.79 -11.62 10.71
N TYR A 8 -7.36 -11.15 9.54
CA TYR A 8 -8.17 -10.39 8.60
C TYR A 8 -8.36 -11.11 7.27
N THR A 9 -7.73 -12.26 7.02
CA THR A 9 -7.92 -13.05 5.80
C THR A 9 -9.32 -13.68 5.77
N GLU A 10 -9.94 -13.77 4.60
CA GLU A 10 -11.08 -14.65 4.39
C GLU A 10 -10.69 -16.12 4.63
N PRO A 11 -11.63 -17.01 5.01
CA PRO A 11 -11.32 -18.42 5.28
C PRO A 11 -10.64 -19.17 4.13
N SER A 12 -10.89 -18.76 2.89
CA SER A 12 -10.28 -19.35 1.69
C SER A 12 -8.90 -18.76 1.34
N THR A 13 -8.50 -17.67 1.98
CA THR A 13 -7.27 -16.95 1.66
C THR A 13 -6.08 -17.56 2.38
N LYS A 14 -5.08 -17.98 1.62
CA LYS A 14 -3.75 -18.33 2.13
C LYS A 14 -2.82 -17.14 1.95
N LEU A 15 -2.19 -16.71 3.03
CA LEU A 15 -1.31 -15.55 3.02
C LEU A 15 0.15 -15.95 3.25
N ASP A 16 1.02 -15.53 2.33
CA ASP A 16 2.46 -15.55 2.50
C ASP A 16 3.02 -14.13 2.49
N VAL A 17 4.03 -13.91 3.35
CA VAL A 17 4.72 -12.62 3.48
C VAL A 17 6.19 -12.88 3.21
N VAL A 18 6.72 -12.18 2.21
CA VAL A 18 8.10 -12.31 1.77
C VAL A 18 8.86 -11.01 2.01
N SER A 19 10.14 -11.14 2.32
CA SER A 19 11.08 -10.03 2.41
C SER A 19 12.20 -10.24 1.40
N PHE A 20 12.69 -9.16 0.80
CA PHE A 20 13.82 -9.25 -0.12
C PHE A 20 15.10 -9.66 0.63
N LYS A 21 15.92 -10.49 -0.02
CA LYS A 21 17.20 -10.96 0.54
C LYS A 21 18.28 -9.87 0.60
N SER A 22 18.13 -8.81 -0.20
CA SER A 22 19.06 -7.68 -0.29
C SER A 22 18.28 -6.40 -0.61
N GLY A 23 18.91 -5.25 -0.35
CA GLY A 23 18.31 -3.94 -0.56
C GLY A 23 18.18 -3.14 0.74
N PRO A 24 17.52 -1.97 0.69
CA PRO A 24 17.35 -1.11 1.85
C PRO A 24 16.36 -1.73 2.86
N HIS A 25 16.61 -1.50 4.16
CA HIS A 25 15.73 -2.00 5.25
C HIS A 25 14.51 -1.10 5.52
N HIS A 26 14.43 0.05 4.84
CA HIS A 26 13.34 1.02 4.89
C HIS A 26 13.36 1.86 3.60
N LEU A 27 12.25 2.51 3.24
CA LEU A 27 12.11 3.23 1.96
C LEU A 27 12.01 4.76 2.11
N GLU A 28 12.53 5.34 3.19
CA GLU A 28 12.36 6.77 3.51
C GLU A 28 13.05 7.77 2.55
N TYR A 29 13.69 7.28 1.48
CA TYR A 29 14.43 8.05 0.49
C TYR A 29 14.06 7.61 -0.92
N TYR A 30 13.96 8.57 -1.86
CA TYR A 30 13.70 8.30 -3.28
C TYR A 30 14.64 7.27 -3.90
N SER A 31 15.93 7.30 -3.52
CA SER A 31 16.90 6.32 -4.01
C SER A 31 16.56 4.90 -3.55
N TYR A 32 16.06 4.73 -2.32
CA TYR A 32 15.69 3.43 -1.79
C TYR A 32 14.41 2.91 -2.44
N ASP A 33 13.45 3.81 -2.65
CA ASP A 33 12.22 3.55 -3.42
C ASP A 33 12.55 3.06 -4.85
N ALA A 34 13.48 3.72 -5.54
CA ALA A 34 13.90 3.31 -6.88
C ALA A 34 14.64 1.95 -6.88
N LEU A 35 15.52 1.72 -5.91
CA LEU A 35 16.34 0.50 -5.85
C LEU A 35 15.51 -0.77 -5.58
N VAL A 36 14.33 -0.64 -4.98
CA VAL A 36 13.51 -1.80 -4.62
C VAL A 36 12.61 -2.28 -5.77
N VAL A 37 12.30 -1.42 -6.75
CA VAL A 37 11.39 -1.75 -7.86
C VAL A 37 11.80 -3.03 -8.61
N PRO A 38 13.07 -3.22 -9.03
CA PRO A 38 13.48 -4.46 -9.70
C PRO A 38 13.32 -5.72 -8.84
N HIS A 39 13.37 -5.60 -7.50
CA HIS A 39 13.12 -6.72 -6.60
C HIS A 39 11.62 -7.05 -6.53
N ILE A 40 10.77 -6.01 -6.44
CA ILE A 40 9.31 -6.15 -6.48
C ILE A 40 8.87 -6.90 -7.75
N LEU A 41 9.34 -6.46 -8.93
CA LEU A 41 8.93 -7.05 -10.21
C LEU A 41 9.28 -8.55 -10.31
N ARG A 42 10.46 -8.93 -9.82
CA ARG A 42 10.90 -10.33 -9.79
C ARG A 42 10.07 -11.18 -8.84
N GLU A 43 9.74 -10.66 -7.65
CA GLU A 43 8.90 -11.41 -6.70
C GLU A 43 7.47 -11.56 -7.22
N VAL A 44 6.90 -10.54 -7.87
CA VAL A 44 5.58 -10.65 -8.52
C VAL A 44 5.58 -11.75 -9.59
N LYS A 45 6.62 -11.80 -10.43
CA LYS A 45 6.78 -12.86 -11.44
C LYS A 45 7.02 -14.24 -10.86
N SER A 46 7.79 -14.31 -9.77
CA SER A 46 8.00 -15.55 -9.01
C SER A 46 6.68 -16.06 -8.42
N ALA A 47 5.87 -15.18 -7.84
CA ALA A 47 4.55 -15.51 -7.32
C ALA A 47 3.59 -15.96 -8.43
N GLU A 48 3.61 -15.31 -9.60
CA GLU A 48 2.81 -15.73 -10.76
C GLU A 48 3.17 -17.16 -11.18
N LYS A 49 4.47 -17.47 -11.29
CA LYS A 49 4.98 -18.81 -11.62
C LYS A 49 4.66 -19.85 -10.54
N ALA A 50 4.58 -19.43 -9.28
CA ALA A 50 4.21 -20.28 -8.16
C ALA A 50 2.69 -20.50 -8.02
N GLY A 51 1.88 -19.87 -8.89
CA GLY A 51 0.43 -20.07 -8.92
C GLY A 51 -0.35 -19.28 -7.87
N TYR A 52 0.18 -18.14 -7.42
CA TYR A 52 -0.59 -17.20 -6.59
C TYR A 52 -1.68 -16.52 -7.41
N ASP A 53 -2.73 -16.02 -6.75
CA ASP A 53 -3.82 -15.27 -7.40
C ASP A 53 -3.60 -13.74 -7.35
N ALA A 54 -2.88 -13.29 -6.33
CA ALA A 54 -2.63 -11.88 -6.07
C ALA A 54 -1.27 -11.61 -5.42
N CYS A 55 -0.80 -10.37 -5.56
CA CYS A 55 0.36 -9.80 -4.87
C CYS A 55 0.01 -8.45 -4.25
N ILE A 56 0.54 -8.19 -3.05
CA ILE A 56 0.38 -6.91 -2.34
C ILE A 56 1.76 -6.25 -2.23
N ILE A 57 1.88 -5.03 -2.72
CA ILE A 57 3.11 -4.22 -2.52
C ILE A 57 3.22 -3.82 -1.05
N GLY A 58 4.39 -4.04 -0.43
CA GLY A 58 4.59 -3.89 1.02
C GLY A 58 4.87 -2.47 1.54
N CYS A 59 4.74 -1.43 0.71
CA CYS A 59 5.07 -0.05 1.08
C CYS A 59 3.99 0.94 0.65
N PHE A 60 3.69 1.91 1.52
CA PHE A 60 2.68 2.94 1.30
C PHE A 60 3.01 3.92 0.16
N TYR A 61 4.22 3.94 -0.39
CA TYR A 61 4.52 4.75 -1.58
C TYR A 61 4.01 4.13 -2.89
N ASP A 62 3.48 2.90 -2.83
CA ASP A 62 3.10 2.06 -3.97
C ASP A 62 4.24 1.87 -5.01
N PRO A 63 5.48 1.54 -4.58
CA PRO A 63 6.61 1.38 -5.49
C PRO A 63 6.36 0.26 -6.50
N GLY A 64 6.58 0.55 -7.78
CA GLY A 64 6.49 -0.46 -8.83
C GLY A 64 5.07 -0.98 -9.08
N LEU A 65 4.01 -0.35 -8.55
CA LEU A 65 2.64 -0.86 -8.69
C LEU A 65 2.22 -0.97 -10.15
N ARG A 66 2.47 0.08 -10.95
CA ARG A 66 2.05 0.12 -12.35
C ARG A 66 2.87 -0.88 -13.18
N GLU A 67 4.16 -0.93 -12.92
CA GLU A 67 5.13 -1.82 -13.54
C GLU A 67 4.81 -3.30 -13.21
N ALA A 68 4.42 -3.61 -11.98
CA ALA A 68 4.01 -4.95 -11.57
C ALA A 68 2.72 -5.39 -12.29
N ARG A 69 1.76 -4.47 -12.45
CA ARG A 69 0.53 -4.71 -13.22
C ARG A 69 0.83 -4.93 -14.68
N GLU A 70 1.74 -4.15 -15.27
CA GLU A 70 2.17 -4.27 -16.67
C GLU A 70 2.71 -5.67 -16.98
N ILE A 71 3.61 -6.19 -16.13
CA ILE A 71 4.29 -7.45 -16.44
C ILE A 71 3.50 -8.70 -16.04
N SER A 72 2.56 -8.65 -15.08
CA SER A 72 1.98 -9.86 -14.48
C SER A 72 0.46 -9.95 -14.58
N ASN A 73 -0.07 -11.17 -14.75
CA ASN A 73 -1.53 -11.45 -14.76
C ASN A 73 -2.15 -11.62 -13.36
N LEU A 74 -1.34 -11.47 -12.31
CA LEU A 74 -1.84 -11.42 -10.95
C LEU A 74 -2.72 -10.19 -10.71
N VAL A 75 -3.63 -10.31 -9.75
CA VAL A 75 -4.14 -9.11 -9.09
C VAL A 75 -2.97 -8.47 -8.33
N VAL A 76 -2.78 -7.17 -8.49
CA VAL A 76 -1.69 -6.45 -7.81
C VAL A 76 -2.28 -5.21 -7.17
N THR A 77 -2.19 -5.13 -5.84
CA THR A 77 -2.69 -4.02 -5.03
C THR A 77 -1.56 -3.40 -4.22
N ALA A 78 -1.75 -2.16 -3.80
CA ALA A 78 -0.78 -1.47 -2.96
C ALA A 78 -1.47 -0.57 -1.92
N PRO A 79 -0.76 -0.19 -0.85
CA PRO A 79 -1.38 0.37 0.33
C PRO A 79 -1.95 1.77 0.18
N LEU A 80 -1.31 2.70 -0.54
CA LEU A 80 -1.88 4.03 -0.70
C LEU A 80 -3.10 4.00 -1.62
N GLU A 81 -3.01 3.37 -2.79
CA GLU A 81 -4.15 3.21 -3.71
C GLU A 81 -5.33 2.53 -3.01
N SER A 82 -5.08 1.43 -2.28
CA SER A 82 -6.16 0.69 -1.61
C SER A 82 -6.79 1.47 -0.48
N SER A 83 -5.97 2.12 0.36
CA SER A 83 -6.47 2.91 1.49
C SER A 83 -7.26 4.12 1.03
N THR A 84 -6.78 4.83 0.02
CA THR A 84 -7.46 6.02 -0.48
C THR A 84 -8.75 5.65 -1.19
N SER A 85 -8.77 4.62 -2.03
CA SER A 85 -10.00 4.10 -2.65
C SER A 85 -11.07 3.74 -1.60
N LEU A 86 -10.68 3.04 -0.53
CA LEU A 86 -11.58 2.71 0.57
C LEU A 86 -12.07 3.97 1.30
N ALA A 87 -11.19 4.94 1.56
CA ALA A 87 -11.54 6.19 2.22
C ALA A 87 -12.64 6.96 1.48
N LEU A 88 -12.61 6.97 0.14
CA LEU A 88 -13.61 7.66 -0.68
C LEU A 88 -15.03 7.11 -0.50
N SER A 89 -15.16 5.84 -0.09
CA SER A 89 -16.45 5.20 0.20
C SER A 89 -16.92 5.43 1.64
N LEU A 90 -16.02 5.86 2.52
CA LEU A 90 -16.26 5.99 3.96
C LEU A 90 -16.46 7.45 4.42
N GLY A 91 -16.04 8.43 3.62
CA GLY A 91 -16.25 9.85 3.89
C GLY A 91 -15.92 10.75 2.70
N ASP A 92 -16.36 12.01 2.76
CA ASP A 92 -16.05 13.00 1.70
C ASP A 92 -14.56 13.38 1.74
N LYS A 93 -13.99 13.52 2.94
CA LYS A 93 -12.64 14.03 3.16
C LYS A 93 -11.79 13.08 3.99
N PHE A 94 -10.53 12.92 3.60
CA PHE A 94 -9.57 12.10 4.36
C PHE A 94 -8.26 12.83 4.65
N SER A 95 -7.59 12.44 5.72
CA SER A 95 -6.20 12.84 6.01
C SER A 95 -5.28 11.63 6.09
N ILE A 96 -3.99 11.83 5.81
CA ILE A 96 -2.96 10.79 5.91
C ILE A 96 -1.97 11.17 7.01
N ILE A 97 -1.80 10.29 7.99
CA ILE A 97 -0.82 10.46 9.07
C ILE A 97 0.47 9.75 8.70
N VAL A 98 1.59 10.46 8.63
CA VAL A 98 2.89 9.92 8.21
C VAL A 98 3.89 9.92 9.36
N GLY A 99 4.96 9.12 9.27
CA GLY A 99 6.03 9.13 10.27
C GLY A 99 6.82 10.43 10.23
N ARG A 100 7.32 10.84 9.05
CA ARG A 100 8.15 12.05 8.91
C ARG A 100 7.61 13.01 7.86
N LYS A 101 7.75 14.31 8.15
CA LYS A 101 7.48 15.39 7.18
C LYS A 101 8.16 15.21 5.82
N LYS A 102 9.36 14.61 5.78
CA LYS A 102 10.11 14.32 4.55
C LYS A 102 9.32 13.46 3.55
N TRP A 103 8.42 12.61 4.03
CA TRP A 103 7.67 11.65 3.20
C TRP A 103 6.53 12.33 2.44
N ILE A 104 6.03 13.45 2.97
CA ILE A 104 4.82 14.15 2.48
C ILE A 104 4.92 14.53 1.00
N PRO A 105 6.00 15.15 0.48
CA PRO A 105 6.05 15.55 -0.93
C PRO A 105 5.91 14.36 -1.90
N LEU A 106 6.53 13.22 -1.58
CA LEU A 106 6.40 12.00 -2.39
C LEU A 106 4.97 11.47 -2.33
N MET A 107 4.38 11.32 -1.13
CA MET A 107 2.99 10.83 -1.00
C MET A 107 1.98 11.78 -1.65
N MET A 108 2.18 13.10 -1.56
CA MET A 108 1.34 14.09 -2.22
C MET A 108 1.40 13.96 -3.75
N SER A 109 2.58 13.65 -4.31
CA SER A 109 2.68 13.37 -5.75
C SER A 109 1.85 12.15 -6.16
N ARG A 110 1.86 11.08 -5.34
CA ARG A 110 1.04 9.88 -5.58
C ARG A 110 -0.46 10.14 -5.43
N VAL A 111 -0.88 10.89 -4.41
CA VAL A 111 -2.29 11.31 -4.24
C VAL A 111 -2.78 12.09 -5.46
N ARG A 112 -1.94 12.97 -6.02
CA ARG A 112 -2.24 13.70 -7.27
C ARG A 112 -2.30 12.77 -8.48
N GLU A 113 -1.39 11.81 -8.60
CA GLU A 113 -1.41 10.79 -9.66
C GLU A 113 -2.68 9.93 -9.63
N TYR A 114 -3.28 9.73 -8.45
CA TYR A 114 -4.58 9.05 -8.28
C TYR A 114 -5.79 9.98 -8.44
N GLY A 115 -5.58 11.27 -8.68
CA GLY A 115 -6.65 12.25 -8.86
C GLY A 115 -7.41 12.61 -7.58
N LEU A 116 -6.79 12.43 -6.41
CA LEU A 116 -7.46 12.54 -5.10
C LEU A 116 -7.05 13.78 -4.30
N GLU A 117 -6.32 14.72 -4.89
CA GLU A 117 -5.89 15.96 -4.21
C GLU A 117 -7.06 16.75 -3.63
N SER A 118 -8.18 16.85 -4.34
CA SER A 118 -9.37 17.56 -3.86
C SER A 118 -10.07 16.85 -2.70
N ARG A 119 -9.79 15.57 -2.45
CA ARG A 119 -10.37 14.74 -1.39
C ARG A 119 -9.47 14.68 -0.14
N LEU A 120 -8.20 15.01 -0.29
CA LEU A 120 -7.23 15.09 0.81
C LEU A 120 -7.40 16.39 1.60
N THR A 121 -7.68 16.28 2.90
CA THR A 121 -7.72 17.40 3.83
C THR A 121 -6.31 17.82 4.23
N SER A 122 -5.51 16.89 4.75
CA SER A 122 -4.15 17.19 5.18
C SER A 122 -3.25 15.96 5.28
N PHE A 123 -1.94 16.22 5.25
CA PHE A 123 -0.94 15.33 5.79
C PHE A 123 -0.54 15.81 7.19
N LYS A 124 -0.38 14.90 8.14
CA LYS A 124 0.18 15.19 9.47
C LYS A 124 1.32 14.23 9.76
N ASP A 125 2.46 14.73 10.17
CA ASP A 125 3.57 13.87 10.58
C ASP A 125 3.67 13.74 12.10
N ILE A 126 4.17 12.60 12.56
CA ILE A 126 4.38 12.31 13.99
C ILE A 126 5.86 12.33 14.39
N GLU A 127 6.73 12.84 13.51
CA GLU A 127 8.17 12.98 13.74
C GLU A 127 8.88 11.68 14.18
N LEU A 128 8.50 10.53 13.61
CA LEU A 128 9.09 9.22 13.87
C LEU A 128 9.55 8.54 12.57
N GLY A 129 10.75 7.97 12.58
CA GLY A 129 11.23 7.12 11.49
C GLY A 129 10.58 5.74 11.51
N VAL A 130 10.74 4.97 10.42
CA VAL A 130 10.12 3.64 10.30
C VAL A 130 10.49 2.71 11.45
N HIS A 131 11.75 2.77 11.91
CA HIS A 131 12.24 1.93 13.01
C HIS A 131 11.82 2.40 14.41
N ASP A 132 11.28 3.62 14.53
CA ASP A 132 10.88 4.17 15.82
C ASP A 132 9.43 3.85 16.19
N LEU A 133 8.58 3.52 15.19
CA LEU A 133 7.13 3.36 15.36
C LEU A 133 6.72 2.29 16.38
N HIS A 134 7.43 1.18 16.46
CA HIS A 134 7.17 0.11 17.45
C HIS A 134 8.21 0.10 18.58
N ARG A 135 9.11 1.09 18.64
CA ARG A 135 10.11 1.16 19.70
C ARG A 135 9.51 1.63 21.02
N ASP A 136 8.59 2.58 20.94
CA ASP A 136 7.77 3.06 22.04
C ASP A 136 6.35 3.28 21.52
N GLU A 137 5.50 2.26 21.67
CA GLU A 137 4.13 2.28 21.14
C GLU A 137 3.27 3.30 21.87
N SER A 138 3.53 3.58 23.15
CA SER A 138 2.77 4.58 23.92
C SER A 138 3.04 5.99 23.42
N GLU A 139 4.31 6.34 23.17
CA GLU A 139 4.64 7.63 22.57
C GLU A 139 4.13 7.74 21.13
N THR A 140 4.19 6.66 20.34
CA THR A 140 3.63 6.62 18.98
C THR A 140 2.14 6.86 18.98
N GLU A 141 1.39 6.16 19.84
CA GLU A 141 -0.06 6.32 20.00
C GLU A 141 -0.40 7.76 20.42
N LYS A 142 0.29 8.31 21.42
CA LYS A 142 0.10 9.69 21.87
C LYS A 142 0.28 10.71 20.74
N ARG A 143 1.25 10.52 19.84
CA ARG A 143 1.46 11.40 18.69
C ARG A 143 0.42 11.19 17.60
N LEU A 144 0.03 9.94 17.32
CA LEU A 144 -1.06 9.61 16.40
C LEU A 144 -2.36 10.27 16.84
N LEU A 145 -2.71 10.18 18.13
CA LEU A 145 -3.91 10.78 18.68
C LEU A 145 -3.95 12.30 18.47
N ARG A 146 -2.83 12.99 18.66
CA ARG A 146 -2.72 14.43 18.39
C ARG A 146 -2.91 14.74 16.90
N ALA A 147 -2.23 14.01 16.03
CA ALA A 147 -2.28 14.22 14.59
C ALA A 147 -3.69 13.97 14.03
N VAL A 148 -4.40 12.96 14.56
CA VAL A 148 -5.79 12.66 14.21
C VAL A 148 -6.73 13.75 14.69
N GLU A 149 -6.59 14.22 15.94
CA GLU A 149 -7.40 15.32 16.47
C GLU A 149 -7.25 16.61 15.65
N GLU A 150 -6.02 16.93 15.21
CA GLU A 150 -5.77 18.03 14.28
C GLU A 150 -6.45 17.81 12.92
N SER A 151 -6.34 16.61 12.36
CA SER A 151 -6.94 16.28 11.06
C SER A 151 -8.47 16.40 11.09
N ILE A 152 -9.10 15.93 12.17
CA ILE A 152 -10.56 16.05 12.38
C ILE A 152 -10.96 17.52 12.46
N ARG A 153 -10.22 18.35 13.19
CA ARG A 153 -10.48 19.80 13.27
C ARG A 153 -10.35 20.51 11.92
N GLU A 154 -9.55 19.97 11.01
CA GLU A 154 -9.39 20.46 9.63
C GLU A 154 -10.47 19.89 8.66
N GLY A 155 -11.36 19.02 9.15
CA GLY A 155 -12.48 18.48 8.38
C GLY A 155 -12.22 17.10 7.78
N ALA A 156 -11.25 16.33 8.28
CA ALA A 156 -11.11 14.93 7.91
C ALA A 156 -12.23 14.07 8.54
N GLU A 157 -12.92 13.29 7.72
CA GLU A 157 -13.93 12.31 8.14
C GLU A 157 -13.35 10.91 8.27
N VAL A 158 -12.26 10.65 7.52
CA VAL A 158 -11.52 9.38 7.52
C VAL A 158 -10.03 9.67 7.71
N VAL A 159 -9.35 8.83 8.48
CA VAL A 159 -7.89 8.92 8.62
C VAL A 159 -7.23 7.66 8.07
N ILE A 160 -6.16 7.84 7.30
CA ILE A 160 -5.32 6.74 6.79
C ILE A 160 -3.98 6.77 7.53
N LEU A 161 -3.55 5.62 8.04
CA LEU A 161 -2.20 5.47 8.59
C LEU A 161 -1.21 5.29 7.44
N GLY A 162 -0.39 6.30 7.18
CA GLY A 162 0.46 6.46 6.00
C GLY A 162 1.76 5.65 6.02
N CYS A 163 1.78 4.47 6.64
CA CYS A 163 2.92 3.56 6.65
C CYS A 163 2.43 2.14 6.95
N THR A 164 2.95 1.14 6.25
CA THR A 164 2.61 -0.27 6.51
C THR A 164 3.09 -0.77 7.87
N VAL A 165 4.02 -0.04 8.51
CA VAL A 165 4.53 -0.31 9.86
C VAL A 165 3.63 0.32 10.94
N PHE A 166 2.59 1.08 10.60
CA PHE A 166 1.57 1.48 11.59
C PHE A 166 0.58 0.37 11.94
N PHE A 167 0.82 -0.86 11.49
CA PHE A 167 -0.18 -1.91 11.62
C PHE A 167 -0.57 -2.13 13.09
N GLY A 168 -1.87 -2.19 13.36
CA GLY A 168 -2.40 -2.38 14.71
C GLY A 168 -2.77 -1.10 15.46
N PHE A 169 -2.15 0.05 15.17
CA PHE A 169 -2.45 1.32 15.86
C PHE A 169 -3.85 1.89 15.55
N TYR A 170 -4.53 1.39 14.51
CA TYR A 170 -5.82 1.96 14.10
C TYR A 170 -6.93 1.78 15.15
N ARG A 171 -6.89 0.71 15.97
CA ARG A 171 -8.00 0.32 16.85
C ARG A 171 -8.28 1.37 17.92
N ASP A 172 -7.25 1.74 18.68
CA ASP A 172 -7.39 2.66 19.81
C ASP A 172 -7.74 4.07 19.33
N VAL A 173 -7.13 4.50 18.22
CA VAL A 173 -7.44 5.77 17.56
C VAL A 173 -8.89 5.82 17.08
N GLN A 174 -9.37 4.75 16.43
CA GLN A 174 -10.74 4.64 15.94
C GLN A 174 -11.75 4.62 17.08
N GLU A 175 -11.51 3.84 18.14
CA GLU A 175 -12.41 3.77 19.30
C GLU A 175 -12.53 5.14 20.00
N ARG A 176 -11.41 5.86 20.12
CA ARG A 176 -11.36 7.17 20.77
C ARG A 176 -12.10 8.26 20.00
N TYR A 177 -11.87 8.38 18.69
CA TYR A 177 -12.42 9.47 17.89
C TYR A 177 -13.72 9.11 17.16
N ARG A 178 -14.12 7.84 17.15
CA ARG A 178 -15.36 7.34 16.51
C ARG A 178 -15.45 7.68 15.02
N ILE A 179 -14.30 7.73 14.34
CA ILE A 179 -14.19 7.87 12.88
C ILE A 179 -13.43 6.66 12.29
N PRO A 180 -13.63 6.33 11.01
CA PRO A 180 -12.83 5.29 10.35
C PRO A 180 -11.34 5.62 10.36
N VAL A 181 -10.53 4.70 10.86
CA VAL A 181 -9.06 4.76 10.78
C VAL A 181 -8.57 3.57 9.96
N ILE A 182 -8.04 3.84 8.78
CA ILE A 182 -7.64 2.83 7.81
C ILE A 182 -6.21 2.40 8.08
N ASP A 183 -6.08 1.12 8.42
CA ASP A 183 -4.81 0.40 8.39
C ASP A 183 -4.49 -0.01 6.95
N PRO A 184 -3.34 0.43 6.40
CA PRO A 184 -3.09 0.32 4.98
C PRO A 184 -2.78 -1.11 4.52
N ILE A 185 -2.24 -1.98 5.39
CA ILE A 185 -1.98 -3.37 5.01
C ILE A 185 -3.28 -4.20 5.03
N ILE A 186 -4.21 -3.88 5.93
CA ILE A 186 -5.55 -4.49 5.92
C ILE A 186 -6.31 -4.04 4.68
N ALA A 187 -6.30 -2.74 4.37
CA ALA A 187 -6.97 -2.21 3.18
C ALA A 187 -6.44 -2.88 1.90
N SER A 188 -5.13 -3.06 1.79
CA SER A 188 -4.51 -3.74 0.65
C SER A 188 -4.91 -5.21 0.53
N LEU A 189 -4.97 -5.92 1.65
CA LEU A 189 -5.41 -7.32 1.72
C LEU A 189 -6.86 -7.45 1.26
N LYS A 190 -7.75 -6.60 1.79
CA LYS A 190 -9.18 -6.64 1.43
C LYS A 190 -9.44 -6.26 -0.02
N HIS A 191 -8.70 -5.31 -0.56
CA HIS A 191 -8.73 -5.02 -1.99
C HIS A 191 -8.23 -6.20 -2.83
N ALA A 192 -7.16 -6.89 -2.42
CA ALA A 192 -6.65 -8.05 -3.15
C ALA A 192 -7.70 -9.17 -3.19
N GLU A 193 -8.29 -9.52 -2.04
CA GLU A 193 -9.35 -10.53 -1.95
C GLU A 193 -10.57 -10.17 -2.80
N GLN A 194 -11.02 -8.92 -2.72
CA GLN A 194 -12.12 -8.41 -3.54
C GLN A 194 -11.78 -8.51 -5.04
N TYR A 195 -10.57 -8.10 -5.44
CA TYR A 195 -10.16 -8.06 -6.84
C TYR A 195 -9.99 -9.46 -7.43
N VAL A 196 -9.46 -10.41 -6.65
CA VAL A 196 -9.44 -11.83 -7.04
C VAL A 196 -10.87 -12.32 -7.22
N ARG A 197 -11.77 -12.00 -6.29
CA ARG A 197 -13.15 -12.46 -6.37
C ARG A 197 -13.89 -11.94 -7.61
N VAL A 198 -13.74 -10.66 -7.95
CA VAL A 198 -14.36 -10.11 -9.17
C VAL A 198 -13.68 -10.62 -10.44
N LYS A 199 -12.37 -10.93 -10.40
CA LYS A 199 -11.67 -11.60 -11.51
C LYS A 199 -12.26 -12.98 -11.77
N GLU A 200 -12.47 -13.79 -10.73
CA GLU A 200 -13.07 -15.12 -10.84
C GLU A 200 -14.50 -15.09 -11.37
N LEU A 201 -15.32 -14.17 -10.83
CA LEU A 201 -16.75 -14.11 -11.14
C LEU A 201 -17.05 -13.44 -12.48
N CYS A 202 -16.32 -12.38 -12.81
CA CYS A 202 -16.63 -11.48 -13.92
C CYS A 202 -15.53 -11.42 -15.00
N GLY A 203 -14.36 -12.01 -14.75
CA GLY A 203 -13.20 -11.90 -15.64
C GLY A 203 -12.53 -10.51 -15.60
N TRP A 204 -12.87 -9.66 -14.63
CA TRP A 204 -12.31 -8.30 -14.56
C TRP A 204 -10.91 -8.31 -13.96
N THR A 205 -9.95 -7.82 -14.73
CA THR A 205 -8.53 -7.77 -14.35
C THR A 205 -7.85 -6.55 -14.97
N HIS A 206 -6.54 -6.39 -14.75
CA HIS A 206 -5.76 -5.28 -15.28
C HIS A 206 -5.81 -5.28 -16.81
N SER A 207 -6.26 -4.16 -17.38
CA SER A 207 -6.47 -4.03 -18.83
C SER A 207 -5.16 -3.95 -19.60
N ARG A 208 -5.05 -4.73 -20.68
CA ARG A 208 -3.83 -4.87 -21.50
C ARG A 208 -3.74 -3.98 -22.73
N ILE A 209 -4.74 -3.12 -22.96
CA ILE A 209 -4.85 -2.39 -24.23
C ILE A 209 -3.94 -1.16 -24.31
N TYR A 210 -3.51 -0.59 -23.17
CA TYR A 210 -2.70 0.63 -23.10
C TYR A 210 -1.69 0.56 -21.96
N SER A 211 -1.95 1.21 -20.82
CA SER A 211 -0.97 1.42 -19.74
C SER A 211 -0.36 0.15 -19.14
N TYR A 212 -1.00 -1.01 -19.30
CA TYR A 212 -0.48 -2.30 -18.85
C TYR A 212 -0.34 -3.31 -20.00
N GLU A 213 -0.17 -2.84 -21.24
CA GLU A 213 0.32 -3.66 -22.35
C GLU A 213 1.71 -4.19 -21.97
N PRO A 214 1.92 -5.53 -21.98
CA PRO A 214 3.20 -6.09 -21.57
C PRO A 214 4.29 -5.84 -22.63
N PRO A 215 5.56 -5.73 -22.22
CA PRO A 215 6.67 -5.65 -23.17
C PRO A 215 6.74 -6.92 -24.06
N PRO A 216 7.17 -6.81 -25.33
CA PRO A 216 7.26 -7.96 -26.23
C PRO A 216 8.21 -9.02 -25.67
N ALA A 217 7.76 -10.28 -25.66
CA ALA A 217 8.58 -11.40 -25.16
C ALA A 217 9.94 -11.51 -25.86
N SER A 218 9.99 -11.22 -27.17
CA SER A 218 11.23 -11.21 -27.96
C SER A 218 12.27 -10.19 -27.48
N GLU A 219 11.83 -9.04 -26.93
CA GLU A 219 12.74 -8.05 -26.37
C GLU A 219 13.30 -8.53 -25.03
N LEU A 220 12.43 -9.08 -24.17
CA LEU A 220 12.84 -9.63 -22.88
C LEU A 220 13.88 -10.75 -23.05
N GLU A 221 13.68 -11.65 -24.03
CA GLU A 221 14.67 -12.68 -24.37
C GLU A 221 15.98 -12.07 -24.89
N ARG A 222 15.90 -11.16 -25.86
CA ARG A 222 17.07 -10.52 -26.48
C ARG A 222 17.93 -9.76 -25.47
N TRP A 223 17.30 -9.12 -24.49
CA TRP A 223 17.97 -8.31 -23.46
C TRP A 223 18.29 -9.09 -22.19
N LYS A 224 18.02 -10.40 -22.16
CA LYS A 224 18.27 -11.26 -20.99
C LYS A 224 17.48 -10.82 -19.75
N LEU A 225 16.25 -10.36 -19.95
CA LEU A 225 15.25 -10.01 -18.95
C LEU A 225 14.16 -11.09 -18.84
N SER A 226 14.51 -12.35 -19.12
CA SER A 226 13.58 -13.48 -19.11
C SER A 226 13.05 -13.82 -17.72
N ASP A 227 13.63 -13.25 -16.67
CA ASP A 227 13.06 -13.28 -15.32
C ASP A 227 11.73 -12.51 -15.23
N LEU A 228 11.50 -11.55 -16.14
CA LEU A 228 10.26 -10.80 -16.28
C LEU A 228 9.24 -11.43 -17.24
N LEU A 229 9.56 -12.56 -17.89
CA LEU A 229 8.59 -13.38 -18.63
C LEU A 229 7.67 -14.10 -17.66
#